data_AF-A0A3Q9ER13-F1
#
_entry.id   AF-A0A3Q9ER13-F1
#
_cell.length_a   1.000
_cell.length_b   1.000
_cell.length_c   1.000
_cell.angle_alpha   90.00
_cell.angle_beta   90.00
_cell.angle_gamma   90.00
#
_symmetry.space_group_name_H-M   'P 1'
#
loop_
_entity.id
_entity.type
_entity.pdbx_description
1 polymer ?
#
loop_
_entity_poly.entity_id
_entity_poly.type
_entity_poly.pdbx_seq_one_letter_code
_entity_poly.pdbx_strand_id
1 'polypeptide(L)'
;MATSALAIGVTITGPASTARADDGGRWYIVNQYNGKCVQGHGRGKNLTLGTCKKKNAFQWQNYGSHQYVNFSESPGGEWGVLCMAQKGKDKPVSLKPCHDVDGVWQIASLNNGAKTPITNVKCGALQAVNTTTLKCGKVPANRKKMTWIIKYSLS
;
A
#
# COMPACT_ATOMS: atom_id res chain seq x y z
N MET A 1 -22.51 -8.96 61.92
CA MET A 1 -21.05 -8.74 61.78
C MET A 1 -20.48 -9.84 60.91
N ALA A 2 -19.42 -9.53 60.13
CA ALA A 2 -18.69 -10.37 59.18
C ALA A 2 -19.33 -10.51 57.78
N THR A 3 -19.26 -9.49 56.91
CA THR A 3 -18.16 -9.07 56.00
C THR A 3 -18.18 -9.82 54.66
N SER A 4 -18.71 -9.13 53.64
CA SER A 4 -18.63 -9.49 52.22
C SER A 4 -17.18 -9.38 51.72
N ALA A 5 -16.69 -10.39 51.01
CA ALA A 5 -15.44 -10.30 50.27
C ALA A 5 -15.75 -10.06 48.79
N LEU A 6 -15.46 -8.84 48.32
CA LEU A 6 -15.51 -8.45 46.91
C LEU A 6 -14.19 -8.89 46.26
N ALA A 7 -14.21 -9.90 45.40
CA ALA A 7 -13.04 -10.28 44.62
C ALA A 7 -12.90 -9.32 43.42
N ILE A 8 -11.92 -8.41 43.49
CA ILE A 8 -11.55 -7.53 42.38
C ILE A 8 -10.71 -8.36 41.40
N GLY A 9 -11.35 -8.83 40.33
CA GLY A 9 -10.66 -9.41 39.18
C GLY A 9 -9.93 -8.31 38.42
N VAL A 10 -8.61 -8.19 38.62
CA VAL A 10 -7.77 -7.34 37.77
C VAL A 10 -7.41 -8.14 36.52
N THR A 11 -8.23 -8.05 35.48
CA THR A 11 -7.78 -8.43 34.13
C THR A 11 -6.76 -7.41 33.69
N ILE A 12 -5.50 -7.83 33.64
CA ILE A 12 -4.41 -7.10 32.99
C ILE A 12 -4.81 -6.96 31.52
N THR A 13 -5.37 -5.82 31.15
CA THR A 13 -5.45 -5.40 29.75
C THR A 13 -4.01 -5.13 29.32
N GLY A 14 -3.33 -6.17 28.84
CA GLY A 14 -2.15 -5.98 28.02
C GLY A 14 -2.49 -4.99 26.89
N PRO A 15 -1.52 -4.21 26.38
CA PRO A 15 -1.80 -3.36 25.24
C PRO A 15 -2.40 -4.24 24.16
N ALA A 16 -3.65 -3.97 23.79
CA ALA A 16 -4.26 -4.55 22.63
C ALA A 16 -3.32 -4.21 21.48
N SER A 17 -2.51 -5.18 21.07
CA SER A 17 -1.80 -5.12 19.80
C SER A 17 -2.91 -4.79 18.82
N THR A 18 -2.88 -3.62 18.21
CA THR A 18 -3.91 -3.23 17.28
C THR A 18 -3.98 -4.32 16.23
N ALA A 19 -5.01 -5.16 16.30
CA ALA A 19 -5.37 -6.07 15.24
C ALA A 19 -5.65 -5.18 14.04
N ARG A 20 -4.65 -4.97 13.19
CA ARG A 20 -4.72 -4.09 12.04
C ARG A 20 -3.94 -4.74 10.90
N ALA A 21 -4.73 -5.18 9.92
CA ALA A 21 -4.35 -5.69 8.61
C ALA A 21 -4.06 -7.20 8.50
N ASP A 22 -5.03 -8.06 8.80
CA ASP A 22 -5.03 -9.44 8.27
C ASP A 22 -6.22 -9.77 7.34
N ASP A 23 -7.33 -9.03 7.36
CA ASP A 23 -8.52 -9.34 6.53
C ASP A 23 -8.40 -8.94 5.05
N GLY A 24 -7.21 -8.57 4.59
CA GLY A 24 -6.98 -8.14 3.21
C GLY A 24 -6.21 -9.12 2.35
N GLY A 25 -5.28 -9.91 2.91
CA GLY A 25 -4.28 -10.63 2.10
C GLY A 25 -3.29 -9.71 1.35
N ARG A 26 -2.19 -10.29 0.85
CA ARG A 26 -1.21 -9.56 0.01
C ARG A 26 -1.63 -9.58 -1.46
N TRP A 27 -1.40 -8.47 -2.15
CA TRP A 27 -1.83 -8.28 -3.53
C TRP A 27 -0.78 -7.56 -4.38
N TYR A 28 -1.00 -7.59 -5.70
CA TYR A 28 -0.18 -6.95 -6.72
C TYR A 28 -0.95 -5.81 -7.38
N ILE A 29 -0.24 -4.73 -7.69
CA ILE A 29 -0.72 -3.63 -8.54
C ILE A 29 -0.19 -3.85 -9.96
N VAL A 30 -1.02 -4.37 -10.86
CA VAL A 30 -0.61 -4.66 -12.25
C VAL A 30 -1.11 -3.57 -13.19
N ASN A 31 -0.26 -2.97 -14.01
CA ASN A 31 -0.70 -1.95 -14.95
C ASN A 31 -1.45 -2.57 -16.15
N GLN A 32 -2.61 -2.02 -16.51
CA GLN A 32 -3.39 -2.54 -17.64
C GLN A 32 -2.71 -2.30 -19.00
N TYR A 33 -1.92 -1.23 -19.15
CA TYR A 33 -1.28 -0.90 -20.42
C TYR A 33 -0.11 -1.85 -20.77
N ASN A 34 0.74 -2.20 -19.81
CA ASN A 34 1.96 -2.97 -20.08
C ASN A 34 2.09 -4.29 -19.30
N GLY A 35 1.11 -4.63 -18.46
CA GLY A 35 1.11 -5.87 -17.66
C GLY A 35 2.19 -5.95 -16.58
N LYS A 36 2.90 -4.86 -16.29
CA LYS A 36 3.97 -4.81 -15.28
C LYS A 36 3.41 -4.51 -13.89
N CYS A 37 4.04 -5.09 -12.89
CA CYS A 37 3.70 -4.86 -11.49
C CYS A 37 4.46 -3.67 -10.92
N VAL A 38 3.82 -2.92 -10.02
CA VAL A 38 4.49 -1.90 -9.20
C VAL A 38 5.47 -2.59 -8.25
N GLN A 39 6.72 -2.15 -8.30
CA GLN A 39 7.83 -2.68 -7.52
C GLN A 39 8.35 -1.60 -6.56
N GLY A 40 8.46 -1.96 -5.28
CA GLY A 40 9.16 -1.21 -4.26
C GLY A 40 10.65 -1.57 -4.17
N HIS A 41 11.46 -0.62 -3.70
CA HIS A 41 12.92 -0.75 -3.60
C HIS A 41 13.47 -0.29 -2.24
N GLY A 42 12.64 -0.33 -1.20
CA GLY A 42 12.98 0.18 0.12
C GLY A 42 12.86 1.70 0.25
N ARG A 43 13.28 2.20 1.41
CA ARG A 43 12.99 3.54 1.90
C ARG A 43 13.64 4.64 1.07
N GLY A 44 12.86 5.68 0.80
CA GLY A 44 13.27 6.85 0.02
C GLY A 44 13.45 6.56 -1.47
N LYS A 45 13.43 5.28 -1.88
CA LYS A 45 13.59 4.88 -3.27
C LYS A 45 12.27 5.02 -4.03
N ASN A 46 12.40 5.36 -5.31
CA ASN A 46 11.27 5.50 -6.19
C ASN A 46 10.68 4.12 -6.51
N LEU A 47 9.37 4.07 -6.66
CA LEU A 47 8.67 2.92 -7.21
C LEU A 47 8.98 2.81 -8.70
N THR A 48 9.10 1.57 -9.17
CA THR A 48 9.27 1.27 -10.59
C THR A 48 8.22 0.26 -11.04
N LEU A 49 8.26 -0.08 -12.32
CA LEU A 49 7.52 -1.19 -12.89
C LEU A 49 8.47 -2.34 -13.22
N GLY A 50 8.02 -3.55 -13.00
CA GLY A 50 8.79 -4.76 -13.29
C GLY A 50 7.89 -5.92 -13.68
N THR A 51 8.49 -6.98 -14.22
CA THR A 51 7.77 -8.25 -14.41
C THR A 51 7.30 -8.74 -13.04
N CYS A 52 6.01 -9.07 -12.94
CA CYS A 52 5.39 -9.55 -11.71
C CYS A 52 6.10 -10.81 -11.19
N LYS A 53 6.51 -10.81 -9.91
CA LYS A 53 7.20 -11.93 -9.25
C LYS A 53 6.57 -12.17 -7.88
N LYS A 54 6.58 -13.42 -7.40
CA LYS A 54 6.23 -13.79 -6.02
C LYS A 54 7.35 -13.37 -5.05
N LYS A 55 7.61 -12.06 -4.96
CA LYS A 55 8.60 -11.43 -4.08
C LYS A 55 7.96 -10.27 -3.33
N ASN A 56 8.39 -10.06 -2.09
CA ASN A 56 7.86 -9.02 -1.21
C ASN A 56 7.86 -7.60 -1.82
N ALA A 57 8.87 -7.28 -2.63
CA ALA A 57 8.96 -5.99 -3.34
C ALA A 57 7.77 -5.69 -4.28
N PHE A 58 7.05 -6.71 -4.76
CA PHE A 58 5.88 -6.56 -5.64
C PHE A 58 4.55 -6.66 -4.90
N GLN A 59 4.59 -7.00 -3.62
CA GLN A 59 3.40 -7.24 -2.81
C GLN A 59 3.02 -5.98 -2.04
N TRP A 60 1.73 -5.78 -1.93
CA TRP A 60 1.08 -4.65 -1.27
C TRP A 60 0.03 -5.16 -0.31
N GLN A 61 -0.25 -4.38 0.74
CA GLN A 61 -1.34 -4.64 1.67
C GLN A 61 -1.96 -3.30 2.09
N ASN A 62 -3.22 -3.33 2.52
CA ASN A 62 -3.85 -2.16 3.12
C ASN A 62 -3.18 -1.83 4.46
N TYR A 63 -2.97 -0.54 4.68
CA TYR A 63 -2.53 0.01 5.96
C TYR A 63 -3.46 1.17 6.31
N GLY A 64 -4.38 0.92 7.24
CA GLY A 64 -5.51 1.84 7.48
C GLY A 64 -6.44 1.95 6.27
N SER A 65 -7.19 3.06 6.18
CA SER A 65 -8.23 3.24 5.15
C SER A 65 -7.70 3.59 3.76
N HIS A 66 -6.56 4.28 3.66
CA HIS A 66 -6.08 4.83 2.38
C HIS A 66 -4.54 4.91 2.25
N GLN A 67 -3.81 4.09 3.00
CA GLN A 67 -2.38 3.90 2.80
C GLN A 67 -2.14 2.44 2.43
N TYR A 68 -1.08 2.19 1.66
CA TYR A 68 -0.76 0.86 1.15
C TYR A 68 0.70 0.57 1.41
N VAL A 69 0.95 -0.46 2.20
CA VAL A 69 2.28 -0.90 2.60
C VAL A 69 2.91 -1.77 1.52
N ASN A 70 4.20 -1.60 1.29
CA ASN A 70 5.04 -2.48 0.49
C ASN A 70 6.06 -3.20 1.36
N PHE A 71 6.39 -4.44 0.99
CA PHE A 71 7.27 -5.32 1.78
C PHE A 71 8.70 -5.42 1.23
N SER A 72 9.16 -4.45 0.42
CA SER A 72 10.53 -4.46 -0.14
C SER A 72 11.63 -4.43 0.92
N GLU A 73 11.34 -3.94 2.13
CA GLU A 73 12.18 -4.09 3.32
C GLU A 73 11.53 -5.10 4.29
N SER A 74 12.37 -5.83 5.05
CA SER A 74 11.88 -6.83 6.01
C SER A 74 11.05 -6.16 7.12
N PRO A 75 9.85 -6.66 7.43
CA PRO A 75 9.14 -6.24 8.64
C PRO A 75 10.00 -6.60 9.86
N GLY A 76 10.28 -5.62 10.73
CA GLY A 76 11.13 -5.77 11.92
C GLY A 76 12.41 -4.93 11.96
N GLY A 77 12.74 -4.18 10.90
CA GLY A 77 13.75 -3.12 10.99
C GLY A 77 13.23 -1.93 11.82
N GLU A 78 14.13 -1.15 12.43
CA GLU A 78 13.86 0.03 13.29
C GLU A 78 12.83 1.06 12.75
N TRP A 79 12.49 0.96 11.47
CA TRP A 79 11.87 2.02 10.70
C TRP A 79 10.42 1.72 10.27
N GLY A 80 9.88 0.57 10.66
CA GLY A 80 8.47 0.22 10.47
C GLY A 80 8.07 -0.09 9.02
N VAL A 81 6.76 0.01 8.76
CA VAL A 81 6.14 -0.29 7.46
C VAL A 81 6.30 0.87 6.46
N LEU A 82 6.58 0.52 5.20
CA LEU A 82 6.80 1.51 4.13
C LEU A 82 5.55 1.68 3.27
N CYS A 83 5.05 2.90 3.15
CA CYS A 83 3.89 3.25 2.33
C CYS A 83 4.27 4.05 1.08
N MET A 84 3.37 4.00 0.09
CA MET A 84 3.46 4.82 -1.12
C MET A 84 3.40 6.32 -0.78
N ALA A 85 4.40 7.07 -1.23
CA ALA A 85 4.57 8.50 -0.96
C ALA A 85 4.63 9.29 -2.28
N GLN A 86 3.85 10.36 -2.37
CA GLN A 86 3.90 11.31 -3.48
C GLN A 86 4.90 12.44 -3.22
N LYS A 87 5.41 13.07 -4.30
CA LYS A 87 6.34 14.22 -4.27
C LYS A 87 5.80 15.43 -5.05
N GLY A 88 4.49 15.50 -5.27
CA GLY A 88 3.82 16.47 -6.13
C GLY A 88 3.52 15.95 -7.54
N LYS A 89 2.84 16.79 -8.33
CA LYS A 89 2.38 16.45 -9.69
C LYS A 89 3.56 16.15 -10.62
N ASP A 90 3.37 15.13 -11.44
CA ASP A 90 4.32 14.63 -12.46
C ASP A 90 5.68 14.17 -11.91
N LYS A 91 5.78 13.96 -10.59
CA LYS A 91 6.98 13.44 -9.94
C LYS A 91 6.92 11.92 -9.77
N PRO A 92 8.10 11.27 -9.66
CA PRO A 92 8.17 9.88 -9.26
C PRO A 92 7.53 9.67 -7.88
N VAL A 93 6.87 8.54 -7.73
CA VAL A 93 6.31 8.07 -6.46
C VAL A 93 7.39 7.25 -5.75
N SER A 94 7.51 7.37 -4.44
CA SER A 94 8.53 6.67 -3.65
C SER A 94 7.93 5.90 -2.48
N LEU A 95 8.78 5.20 -1.72
CA LEU A 95 8.42 4.64 -0.42
C LEU A 95 8.96 5.51 0.71
N LYS A 96 8.15 5.70 1.75
CA LYS A 96 8.54 6.32 3.03
C LYS A 96 7.86 5.57 4.18
N PRO A 97 8.32 5.71 5.44
CA PRO A 97 7.57 5.22 6.58
C PRO A 97 6.11 5.71 6.53
N CYS A 98 5.15 4.84 6.84
CA CYS A 98 3.73 5.18 6.69
C CYS A 98 3.27 6.38 7.55
N HIS A 99 4.00 6.71 8.62
CA HIS A 99 3.75 7.92 9.42
C HIS A 99 4.31 9.21 8.78
N ASP A 100 5.20 9.10 7.79
CA ASP A 100 5.85 10.21 7.08
C ASP A 100 5.26 10.48 5.68
N VAL A 101 4.20 9.75 5.28
CA VAL A 101 3.61 9.94 3.95
C VAL A 101 2.62 11.09 3.94
N ASP A 102 2.88 12.05 3.06
CA ASP A 102 1.96 13.15 2.80
C ASP A 102 0.82 12.71 1.87
N GLY A 103 -0.33 12.45 2.47
CA GLY A 103 -1.59 12.27 1.79
C GLY A 103 -2.00 10.81 1.57
N VAL A 104 -3.26 10.67 1.19
CA VAL A 104 -3.96 9.39 1.05
C VAL A 104 -4.06 8.97 -0.41
N TRP A 105 -4.00 7.67 -0.65
CA TRP A 105 -4.21 7.08 -1.96
C TRP A 105 -5.58 6.43 -2.03
N GLN A 106 -6.41 6.89 -2.96
CA GLN A 106 -7.72 6.32 -3.22
C GLN A 106 -7.61 5.23 -4.28
N ILE A 107 -8.16 4.06 -3.96
CA ILE A 107 -8.34 2.95 -4.89
C ILE A 107 -9.84 2.71 -4.94
N ALA A 108 -10.43 2.78 -6.14
CA ALA A 108 -11.89 2.67 -6.31
C ALA A 108 -12.41 1.26 -5.99
N SER A 109 -11.61 0.22 -6.20
CA SER A 109 -11.95 -1.14 -5.80
C SER A 109 -10.69 -1.97 -5.53
N LEU A 110 -10.71 -2.69 -4.42
CA LEU A 110 -9.71 -3.69 -4.05
C LEU A 110 -10.24 -5.12 -4.25
N ASN A 111 -11.23 -5.33 -5.12
CA ASN A 111 -11.65 -6.69 -5.44
C ASN A 111 -10.60 -7.38 -6.32
N ASN A 112 -10.45 -8.69 -6.19
CA ASN A 112 -9.54 -9.44 -7.05
C ASN A 112 -9.96 -9.31 -8.53
N GLY A 113 -9.00 -8.96 -9.38
CA GLY A 113 -9.23 -8.70 -10.81
C GLY A 113 -9.80 -7.31 -11.13
N ALA A 114 -10.06 -6.46 -10.12
CA ALA A 114 -10.64 -5.14 -10.33
C ALA A 114 -9.72 -4.24 -11.16
N LYS A 115 -10.28 -3.62 -12.21
CA LYS A 115 -9.65 -2.55 -12.99
C LYS A 115 -9.99 -1.22 -12.35
N THR A 116 -9.04 -0.64 -11.63
CA THR A 116 -9.25 0.55 -10.80
C THR A 116 -8.21 1.62 -11.09
N PRO A 117 -8.58 2.92 -11.07
CA PRO A 117 -7.59 3.97 -10.91
C PRO A 117 -7.00 3.92 -9.50
N ILE A 118 -5.79 4.47 -9.36
CA ILE A 118 -5.16 4.78 -8.07
C ILE A 118 -4.85 6.28 -8.09
N THR A 119 -5.43 7.05 -7.18
CA THR A 119 -5.36 8.53 -7.20
C THR A 119 -4.91 9.10 -5.87
N ASN A 120 -4.28 10.26 -5.92
CA ASN A 120 -3.93 11.05 -4.76
C ASN A 120 -4.32 12.51 -5.02
N VAL A 121 -4.93 13.17 -4.04
CA VAL A 121 -5.45 14.53 -4.19
C VAL A 121 -4.37 15.57 -4.53
N LYS A 122 -3.14 15.39 -4.05
CA LYS A 122 -2.03 16.33 -4.26
C LYS A 122 -1.36 16.13 -5.63
N CYS A 123 -1.17 14.89 -6.07
CA CYS A 123 -0.40 14.59 -7.27
C CYS A 123 -1.19 14.05 -8.48
N GLY A 124 -2.45 13.65 -8.30
CA GLY A 124 -3.31 13.14 -9.36
C GLY A 124 -3.30 11.61 -9.49
N ALA A 125 -3.39 11.11 -10.73
CA ALA A 125 -3.48 9.67 -11.02
C ALA A 125 -2.10 9.02 -11.08
N LEU A 126 -1.93 7.90 -10.38
CA LEU A 126 -0.81 6.99 -10.57
C LEU A 126 -0.88 6.41 -11.99
N GLN A 127 0.21 6.51 -12.74
CA GLN A 127 0.24 6.09 -14.13
C GLN A 127 1.60 5.54 -14.55
N ALA A 128 1.58 4.50 -15.38
CA ALA A 128 2.75 4.03 -16.09
C ALA A 128 3.19 5.04 -17.16
N VAL A 129 4.47 5.39 -17.17
CA VAL A 129 5.05 6.22 -18.24
C VAL A 129 5.45 5.32 -19.41
N ASN A 130 6.20 4.27 -19.09
CA ASN A 130 6.69 3.22 -19.98
C ASN A 130 6.64 1.86 -19.24
N THR A 131 7.48 0.88 -19.62
CA THR A 131 7.50 -0.47 -19.02
C THR A 131 8.26 -0.58 -17.70
N THR A 132 9.04 0.44 -17.32
CA THR A 132 9.89 0.44 -16.11
C THR A 132 9.60 1.61 -15.17
N THR A 133 8.98 2.68 -15.67
CA THR A 133 8.77 3.92 -14.94
C THR A 133 7.29 4.20 -14.73
N LEU A 134 6.97 4.70 -13.54
CA LEU A 134 5.66 5.24 -13.18
C LEU A 134 5.81 6.61 -12.50
N LYS A 135 4.73 7.38 -12.51
CA LYS A 135 4.61 8.66 -11.81
C LYS A 135 3.18 8.85 -11.32
N CYS A 136 2.91 9.92 -10.58
CA CYS A 136 1.55 10.44 -10.47
C CYS A 136 1.43 11.81 -11.14
N GLY A 137 0.29 12.09 -11.76
CA GLY A 137 0.11 13.34 -12.51
C GLY A 137 -1.30 13.50 -13.07
N LYS A 138 -1.44 14.40 -14.05
CA LYS A 138 -2.69 14.55 -14.81
C LYS A 138 -3.05 13.21 -15.46
N VAL A 139 -4.34 12.95 -15.57
CA VAL A 139 -4.86 11.80 -16.30
C VAL A 139 -4.26 11.74 -17.72
N PRO A 140 -3.62 10.61 -18.12
CA PRO A 140 -3.11 10.42 -19.47
C PRO A 140 -4.24 10.24 -20.49
N ALA A 141 -3.96 10.59 -21.75
CA ALA A 141 -4.87 10.32 -22.87
C ALA A 141 -5.19 8.82 -22.99
N ASN A 142 -4.16 7.97 -22.90
CA ASN A 142 -4.36 6.52 -22.79
C ASN A 142 -4.70 6.14 -21.34
N ARG A 143 -6.00 6.00 -21.05
CA ARG A 143 -6.50 5.63 -19.71
C ARG A 143 -5.93 4.31 -19.18
N LYS A 144 -5.56 3.35 -20.05
CA LYS A 144 -4.92 2.08 -19.62
C LYS A 144 -3.60 2.31 -18.87
N LYS A 145 -2.92 3.44 -19.07
CA LYS A 145 -1.71 3.80 -18.31
C LYS A 145 -2.00 4.10 -16.84
N MET A 146 -3.17 4.63 -16.50
CA MET A 146 -3.60 4.92 -15.13
C MET A 146 -4.56 3.88 -14.54
N THR A 147 -4.97 2.88 -15.33
CA THR A 147 -5.78 1.77 -14.85
C THR A 147 -4.89 0.65 -14.36
N TRP A 148 -5.14 0.22 -13.13
CA TRP A 148 -4.42 -0.84 -12.44
C TRP A 148 -5.36 -2.01 -12.18
N ILE A 149 -4.82 -3.22 -12.25
CA ILE A 149 -5.51 -4.47 -11.97
C ILE A 149 -5.01 -4.93 -10.60
N ILE A 150 -5.91 -4.99 -9.63
CA ILE A 150 -5.61 -5.55 -8.31
C ILE A 150 -5.64 -7.06 -8.44
N LYS A 151 -4.51 -7.73 -8.16
CA LYS A 151 -4.44 -9.20 -8.16
C LYS A 151 -4.06 -9.71 -6.78
N TYR A 152 -4.95 -10.43 -6.13
CA TYR A 152 -4.62 -11.16 -4.91
C TYR A 152 -3.93 -12.46 -5.30
N SER A 153 -2.85 -12.79 -4.60
CA SER A 153 -2.35 -14.17 -4.61
C SER A 153 -3.23 -15.01 -3.69
N LEU A 154 -4.07 -15.87 -4.27
CA LEU A 154 -4.60 -17.06 -3.59
C LEU A 154 -4.20 -18.26 -4.44
N SER A 155 -2.98 -18.75 -4.18
CA SER A 155 -2.41 -20.07 -4.53
C SER A 155 -0.89 -20.03 -4.39
#